data_AF-A0A529HMH4-F1
#
_entry.id   AF-A0A529HMH4-F1
#
_cell.length_a   1.000
_cell.length_b   1.000
_cell.length_c   1.000
_cell.angle_alpha   90.00
_cell.angle_beta   90.00
_cell.angle_gamma   90.00
#
_symmetry.space_group_name_H-M   'P 1'
#
loop_
_entity.id
_entity.type
_entity.pdbx_description
1 polymer ?
#
loop_
_entity_poly.entity_id
_entity_poly.type
_entity_poly.pdbx_seq_one_letter_code
_entity_poly.pdbx_strand_id
1 'polypeptide(L)'
;YQEAETKAFFDPTAKELGITIKQDTTNGLDDVRLQVTGNAVKWDITELGADECARGSKEGLFEKLDYSVIDRSGINPKLVHDDWVGISYTSVVLIYRTDVFGDKGPKTWADFWDVEKFPGRRALSGSQATETLSVAALAKGIPIDKVYPVDIDGALQSVDKIRGHVDAWWTSGAQAMQLVKDGEVDMASIWNGRAGTLRKEGAPVSFSFDQGVLTADCMVIPKGSKNKDLAMKALAKFVSP
;
A
#
# COMPACT_ATOMS: atom_id res chain seq x y z
N TYR A 1 9.76 4.31 6.66
CA TYR A 1 9.32 4.54 5.28
C TYR A 1 9.78 5.92 4.85
N GLN A 2 9.26 6.97 5.50
CA GLN A 2 9.72 8.35 5.32
C GLN A 2 11.25 8.58 5.38
N GLU A 3 11.98 7.92 6.29
CA GLU A 3 13.45 8.01 6.30
C GLU A 3 14.09 7.46 5.02
N ALA A 4 13.52 6.39 4.45
CA ALA A 4 14.00 5.83 3.20
C ALA A 4 13.72 6.79 2.03
N GLU A 5 12.53 7.40 1.99
CA GLU A 5 12.18 8.42 0.99
C GLU A 5 13.04 9.68 1.12
N THR A 6 13.37 10.07 2.35
CA THR A 6 14.26 11.22 2.59
C THR A 6 15.62 10.97 1.92
N LYS A 7 16.19 9.79 2.11
CA LYS A 7 17.51 9.43 1.54
C LYS A 7 17.45 9.19 0.03
N ALA A 8 16.36 8.61 -0.46
CA ALA A 8 16.22 8.19 -1.86
C ALA A 8 15.72 9.31 -2.78
N PHE A 9 14.77 10.11 -2.30
CA PHE A 9 14.05 11.11 -3.11
C PHE A 9 14.34 12.53 -2.65
N PHE A 10 14.13 12.84 -1.37
CA PHE A 10 14.07 14.22 -0.92
C PHE A 10 15.46 14.88 -0.88
N ASP A 11 16.44 14.28 -0.20
CA ASP A 11 17.79 14.85 -0.09
C ASP A 11 18.48 15.00 -1.45
N PRO A 12 18.45 14.00 -2.36
CA PRO A 12 19.03 14.16 -3.70
C PRO A 12 18.36 15.26 -4.51
N THR A 13 17.02 15.32 -4.49
CA THR A 13 16.24 16.32 -5.23
C THR A 13 16.47 17.73 -4.67
N ALA A 14 16.48 17.87 -3.35
CA ALA A 14 16.76 19.13 -2.67
C ALA A 14 18.13 19.68 -3.07
N LYS A 15 19.15 18.81 -3.07
CA LYS A 15 20.51 19.15 -3.47
C LYS A 15 20.59 19.54 -4.94
N GLU A 16 19.97 18.78 -5.84
CA GLU A 16 20.04 19.03 -7.28
C GLU A 16 19.30 20.31 -7.68
N LEU A 17 18.12 20.55 -7.12
CA LEU A 17 17.31 21.73 -7.44
C LEU A 17 17.72 22.96 -6.62
N GLY A 18 18.62 22.82 -5.65
CA GLY A 18 19.03 23.90 -4.76
C GLY A 18 17.89 24.42 -3.88
N ILE A 19 17.01 23.52 -3.43
CA ILE A 19 15.82 23.83 -2.63
C ILE A 19 15.87 23.19 -1.25
N THR A 20 14.96 23.61 -0.38
CA THR A 20 14.69 22.93 0.89
C THR A 20 13.35 22.21 0.78
N ILE A 21 13.34 20.90 1.02
CA ILE A 21 12.10 20.12 1.11
C ILE A 21 11.67 20.08 2.57
N LYS A 22 10.49 20.62 2.85
CA LYS A 22 9.84 20.51 4.15
C LYS A 22 8.93 19.29 4.13
N GLN A 23 9.13 18.39 5.07
CA GLN A 23 8.32 17.19 5.20
C GLN A 23 7.19 17.45 6.18
N ASP A 24 6.02 16.89 5.87
CA ASP A 24 4.83 16.90 6.71
C ASP A 24 4.14 15.54 6.56
N THR A 25 3.13 15.27 7.39
CA THR A 25 2.37 14.01 7.36
C THR A 25 0.90 14.27 7.04
N THR A 26 0.28 13.34 6.32
CA THR A 26 -1.15 13.37 5.98
C THR A 26 -1.85 12.12 6.49
N ASN A 27 -3.14 12.23 6.79
CA ASN A 27 -4.04 11.09 7.03
C ASN A 27 -4.72 10.60 5.74
N GLY A 28 -4.32 11.13 4.58
CA GLY A 28 -4.79 10.70 3.26
C GLY A 28 -5.54 11.79 2.50
N LEU A 29 -6.47 11.38 1.64
CA LEU A 29 -7.19 12.26 0.72
C LEU A 29 -7.99 13.35 1.43
N ASP A 30 -8.53 13.07 2.62
CA ASP A 30 -9.41 13.98 3.34
C ASP A 30 -8.69 15.28 3.74
N ASP A 31 -7.42 15.19 4.13
CA ASP A 31 -6.60 16.36 4.47
C ASP A 31 -6.31 17.21 3.21
N VAL A 32 -6.06 16.55 2.07
CA VAL A 32 -5.88 17.24 0.78
C VAL A 32 -7.16 17.94 0.37
N ARG A 33 -8.31 17.25 0.46
CA ARG A 33 -9.63 17.81 0.15
C ARG A 33 -9.91 19.02 1.02
N LEU A 34 -9.65 18.95 2.32
CA LEU A 34 -9.85 20.07 3.25
C LEU A 34 -9.02 21.29 2.84
N GLN A 35 -7.75 21.10 2.49
CA GLN A 35 -6.86 22.18 2.08
C GLN A 35 -7.31 22.84 0.76
N VAL A 36 -7.65 22.03 -0.25
CA VAL A 36 -8.05 22.52 -1.58
C VAL A 36 -9.40 23.24 -1.49
N THR A 37 -10.40 22.64 -0.83
CA THR A 37 -11.74 23.25 -0.69
C THR A 37 -11.74 24.50 0.19
N GLY A 38 -10.87 24.54 1.20
CA GLY A 38 -10.66 25.71 2.06
C GLY A 38 -9.79 26.81 1.43
N ASN A 39 -9.28 26.61 0.21
CA ASN A 39 -8.34 27.52 -0.47
C ASN A 39 -7.12 27.88 0.41
N ALA A 40 -6.63 26.90 1.18
CA ALA A 40 -5.57 27.05 2.16
C ALA A 40 -4.49 25.97 1.97
N VAL A 41 -4.14 25.69 0.71
CA VAL A 41 -3.16 24.67 0.32
C VAL A 41 -1.77 25.05 0.80
N LYS A 42 -1.19 24.16 1.61
CA LYS A 42 0.17 24.25 2.16
C LYS A 42 1.11 23.23 1.55
N TRP A 43 0.58 22.12 1.05
CA TRP A 43 1.37 21.03 0.48
C TRP A 43 1.56 21.20 -1.02
N ASP A 44 2.76 20.88 -1.49
CA ASP A 44 3.15 21.02 -2.90
C ASP A 44 3.17 19.66 -3.63
N ILE A 45 3.58 18.61 -2.95
CA ILE A 45 3.48 17.21 -3.40
C ILE A 45 2.87 16.41 -2.25
N THR A 46 1.96 15.49 -2.55
CA THR A 46 1.38 14.59 -1.56
C THR A 46 1.42 13.17 -2.08
N GLU A 47 1.92 12.24 -1.26
CA GLU A 47 1.79 10.82 -1.50
C GLU A 47 0.46 10.33 -0.90
N LEU A 48 -0.26 9.51 -1.66
CA LEU A 48 -1.56 8.92 -1.31
C LEU A 48 -1.60 7.47 -1.81
N GLY A 49 -2.60 6.70 -1.37
CA GLY A 49 -2.91 5.43 -2.03
C GLY A 49 -3.45 5.64 -3.45
N ALA A 50 -3.16 4.74 -4.39
CA ALA A 50 -3.65 4.87 -5.77
C ALA A 50 -5.19 4.96 -5.88
N ASP A 51 -5.93 4.32 -4.96
CA ASP A 51 -7.40 4.44 -4.87
C ASP A 51 -7.84 5.84 -4.41
N GLU A 52 -7.10 6.46 -3.49
CA GLU A 52 -7.30 7.84 -3.08
C GLU A 52 -6.98 8.83 -4.21
N CYS A 53 -5.91 8.61 -4.96
CA CYS A 53 -5.62 9.40 -6.15
C CYS A 53 -6.72 9.28 -7.20
N ALA A 54 -7.21 8.07 -7.47
CA ALA A 54 -8.31 7.88 -8.42
C ALA A 54 -9.59 8.60 -7.98
N ARG A 55 -9.87 8.67 -6.66
CA ARG A 55 -10.99 9.44 -6.10
C ARG A 55 -10.77 10.94 -6.19
N GLY A 56 -9.61 11.43 -5.73
CA GLY A 56 -9.28 12.86 -5.74
C GLY A 56 -9.22 13.45 -7.16
N SER A 57 -8.81 12.65 -8.14
CA SER A 57 -8.86 13.02 -9.56
C SER A 57 -10.30 13.28 -10.03
N LYS A 58 -11.25 12.39 -9.70
CA LYS A 58 -12.68 12.58 -10.00
C LYS A 58 -13.28 13.80 -9.30
N GLU A 59 -12.75 14.14 -8.13
CA GLU A 59 -13.15 15.32 -7.36
C GLU A 59 -12.45 16.61 -7.84
N GLY A 60 -11.48 16.51 -8.76
CA GLY A 60 -10.76 17.66 -9.33
C GLY A 60 -9.82 18.33 -8.33
N LEU A 61 -9.25 17.56 -7.39
CA LEU A 61 -8.43 18.06 -6.29
C LEU A 61 -6.95 18.26 -6.65
N PHE A 62 -6.52 17.83 -7.84
CA PHE A 62 -5.11 17.82 -8.21
C PHE A 62 -4.84 18.69 -9.45
N GLU A 63 -3.61 19.19 -9.56
CA GLU A 63 -3.09 19.80 -10.78
C GLU A 63 -2.78 18.74 -11.84
N LYS A 64 -2.97 19.07 -13.12
CA LYS A 64 -2.50 18.21 -14.21
C LYS A 64 -0.98 18.08 -14.18
N LEU A 65 -0.49 16.87 -14.38
CA LEU A 65 0.92 16.54 -14.51
C LEU A 65 1.41 16.82 -15.93
N ASP A 66 2.66 17.28 -16.03
CA ASP A 66 3.34 17.53 -17.30
C ASP A 66 4.35 16.42 -17.61
N TYR A 67 3.94 15.47 -18.46
CA TYR A 67 4.77 14.36 -18.91
C TYR A 67 5.80 14.73 -19.97
N SER A 68 5.90 16.00 -20.37
CA SER A 68 7.09 16.49 -21.08
C SER A 68 8.26 16.74 -20.12
N VAL A 69 7.98 16.87 -18.82
CA VAL A 69 8.96 17.04 -17.74
C VAL A 69 9.15 15.73 -16.96
N ILE A 70 8.05 15.03 -16.68
CA ILE A 70 8.06 13.75 -15.95
C ILE A 70 8.35 12.60 -16.92
N ASP A 71 9.50 11.94 -16.77
CA ASP A 71 9.78 10.68 -17.46
C ASP A 71 8.95 9.56 -16.83
N ARG A 72 8.10 8.95 -17.64
CA ARG A 72 7.20 7.85 -17.25
C ARG A 72 7.59 6.51 -17.85
N SER A 73 8.73 6.42 -18.54
CA SER A 73 9.14 5.22 -19.28
C SER A 73 9.36 3.99 -18.39
N GLY A 74 9.75 4.20 -17.13
CA GLY A 74 9.92 3.15 -16.11
C GLY A 74 8.66 2.83 -15.29
N ILE A 75 7.55 3.53 -15.51
CA ILE A 75 6.35 3.44 -14.68
C ILE A 75 5.31 2.56 -15.37
N ASN A 76 4.63 1.69 -14.63
CA ASN A 76 3.54 0.90 -15.18
C ASN A 76 2.48 1.85 -15.78
N PRO A 77 2.10 1.70 -17.07
CA PRO A 77 1.14 2.60 -17.71
C PRO A 77 -0.21 2.70 -17.00
N LYS A 78 -0.58 1.69 -16.20
CA LYS A 78 -1.80 1.71 -15.37
C LYS A 78 -1.75 2.67 -14.18
N LEU A 79 -0.58 3.25 -13.89
CA LEU A 79 -0.37 4.22 -12.81
C LEU A 79 0.11 5.58 -13.35
N VAL A 80 -0.08 5.83 -14.64
CA VAL A 80 0.23 7.11 -15.27
C VAL A 80 -1.10 7.76 -15.64
N HIS A 81 -1.50 8.78 -14.89
CA HIS A 81 -2.78 9.47 -15.06
C HIS A 81 -2.58 10.97 -15.30
N ASP A 82 -3.62 11.67 -15.74
CA ASP A 82 -3.51 13.09 -16.11
C ASP A 82 -3.05 13.99 -14.94
N ASP A 83 -3.30 13.61 -13.70
CA ASP A 83 -3.15 14.44 -12.49
C ASP A 83 -2.50 13.70 -11.30
N TRP A 84 -2.06 12.46 -11.50
CA TRP A 84 -1.27 11.69 -10.54
C TRP A 84 -0.41 10.64 -11.22
N VAL A 85 0.67 10.21 -10.54
CA VAL A 85 1.60 9.19 -11.03
C VAL A 85 1.98 8.22 -9.91
N GLY A 86 2.06 6.93 -10.21
CA GLY A 86 2.50 5.90 -9.26
C GLY A 86 3.98 5.97 -8.96
N ILE A 87 4.35 5.78 -7.69
CA ILE A 87 5.73 5.92 -7.21
C ILE A 87 6.27 4.69 -6.47
N SER A 88 5.38 3.90 -5.88
CA SER A 88 5.74 2.73 -5.10
C SER A 88 4.76 1.59 -5.42
N TYR A 89 5.24 0.35 -5.29
CA TYR A 89 4.42 -0.84 -5.44
C TYR A 89 4.60 -1.70 -4.21
N THR A 90 3.48 -2.08 -3.60
CA THR A 90 3.48 -2.98 -2.44
C THR A 90 2.47 -4.09 -2.69
N SER A 91 2.86 -5.33 -2.41
CA SER A 91 1.93 -6.45 -2.44
C SER A 91 1.59 -6.88 -1.03
N VAL A 92 0.28 -7.00 -0.75
CA VAL A 92 -0.18 -7.79 0.38
C VAL A 92 0.03 -9.25 0.02
N VAL A 93 0.85 -9.92 0.82
CA VAL A 93 1.21 -11.33 0.66
C VAL A 93 0.77 -12.13 1.86
N LEU A 94 0.60 -13.42 1.65
CA LEU A 94 0.43 -14.38 2.72
C LEU A 94 1.80 -14.76 3.27
N ILE A 95 2.00 -14.59 4.57
CA ILE A 95 3.15 -15.09 5.32
C ILE A 95 2.70 -16.15 6.32
N TYR A 96 3.54 -17.15 6.55
CA TYR A 96 3.33 -18.15 7.60
C TYR A 96 4.65 -18.53 8.28
N ARG A 97 4.53 -19.05 9.50
CA ARG A 97 5.64 -19.59 10.29
C ARG A 97 6.00 -21.01 9.86
N THR A 98 7.24 -21.22 9.41
CA THR A 98 7.73 -22.53 8.95
C THR A 98 8.01 -23.49 10.11
N ASP A 99 8.23 -23.00 11.32
CA ASP A 99 8.33 -23.82 12.52
C ASP A 99 6.96 -24.31 13.04
N VAL A 100 5.85 -23.78 12.49
CA VAL A 100 4.48 -24.26 12.74
C VAL A 100 4.01 -25.16 11.59
N PHE A 101 4.16 -24.73 10.35
CA PHE A 101 3.58 -25.41 9.18
C PHE A 101 4.57 -26.20 8.31
N GLY A 102 5.87 -26.12 8.59
CA GLY A 102 6.92 -26.67 7.72
C GLY A 102 6.84 -26.11 6.30
N ASP A 103 7.28 -26.89 5.31
CA ASP A 103 7.23 -26.51 3.89
C ASP A 103 5.83 -26.61 3.25
N LYS A 104 4.85 -27.10 4.02
CA LYS A 104 3.48 -27.35 3.57
C LYS A 104 2.50 -26.30 4.04
N GLY A 105 2.96 -25.12 4.47
CA GLY A 105 2.09 -24.02 4.91
C GLY A 105 1.15 -23.49 3.81
N PRO A 106 0.18 -22.65 4.21
CA PRO A 106 -0.83 -22.11 3.30
C PRO A 106 -0.16 -21.34 2.15
N LYS A 107 -0.72 -21.45 0.93
CA LYS A 107 -0.16 -20.80 -0.27
C LYS A 107 -1.11 -19.81 -0.91
N THR A 108 -2.41 -20.00 -0.68
CA THR A 108 -3.51 -19.21 -1.25
C THR A 108 -4.33 -18.56 -0.14
N TRP A 109 -5.14 -17.57 -0.48
CA TRP A 109 -6.08 -16.99 0.50
C TRP A 109 -7.19 -17.98 0.89
N ALA A 110 -7.52 -18.93 0.02
CA ALA A 110 -8.42 -20.03 0.36
C ALA A 110 -7.81 -20.92 1.46
N ASP A 111 -6.52 -21.25 1.36
CA ASP A 111 -5.81 -21.99 2.41
C ASP A 111 -5.75 -21.20 3.73
N PHE A 112 -5.57 -19.87 3.69
CA PHE A 112 -5.58 -19.02 4.89
C PHE A 112 -6.91 -19.11 5.66
N TRP A 113 -8.02 -19.14 4.90
CA TRP A 113 -9.39 -19.27 5.43
C TRP A 113 -9.76 -20.70 5.84
N ASP A 114 -8.98 -21.72 5.45
CA ASP A 114 -9.22 -23.12 5.80
C ASP A 114 -8.65 -23.45 7.19
N VAL A 115 -9.48 -23.23 8.20
CA VAL A 115 -9.12 -23.40 9.62
C VAL A 115 -8.94 -24.85 10.06
N GLU A 116 -9.52 -25.78 9.32
CA GLU A 116 -9.40 -27.22 9.59
C GLU A 116 -8.10 -27.77 9.02
N LYS A 117 -7.75 -27.40 7.79
CA LYS A 117 -6.52 -27.83 7.13
C LYS A 117 -5.28 -27.12 7.67
N PHE A 118 -5.41 -25.84 8.01
CA PHE A 118 -4.34 -25.03 8.58
C PHE A 118 -4.75 -24.43 9.92
N PRO A 119 -4.83 -25.22 11.00
CA PRO A 119 -5.10 -24.68 12.32
C PRO A 119 -3.96 -23.74 12.75
N GLY A 120 -4.30 -22.58 13.30
CA GLY A 120 -3.32 -21.59 13.74
C GLY A 120 -3.93 -20.22 13.97
N ARG A 121 -3.15 -19.32 14.54
CA ARG A 121 -3.55 -17.94 14.83
C ARG A 121 -3.33 -17.05 13.63
N ARG A 122 -4.29 -16.17 13.32
CA ARG A 122 -4.26 -15.31 12.12
C ARG A 122 -4.11 -13.84 12.47
N ALA A 123 -3.44 -13.12 11.58
CA ALA A 123 -3.51 -11.66 11.54
C ALA A 123 -3.97 -11.14 10.16
N LEU A 124 -4.87 -10.16 10.18
CA LEU A 124 -5.30 -9.39 9.01
C LEU A 124 -5.10 -7.88 9.26
N SER A 125 -5.11 -7.07 8.20
CA SER A 125 -5.04 -5.61 8.36
C SER A 125 -6.35 -5.08 8.94
N GLY A 126 -6.27 -4.34 10.04
CA GLY A 126 -7.36 -3.56 10.62
C GLY A 126 -7.47 -2.15 10.06
N SER A 127 -6.40 -1.60 9.47
CA SER A 127 -6.39 -0.24 8.94
C SER A 127 -6.60 -0.15 7.43
N GLN A 128 -6.34 -1.23 6.68
CA GLN A 128 -6.45 -1.26 5.21
C GLN A 128 -7.66 -2.09 4.77
N ALA A 129 -8.86 -1.50 4.81
CA ALA A 129 -10.10 -2.22 4.51
C ALA A 129 -10.12 -2.78 3.08
N THR A 130 -9.64 -2.02 2.09
CA THR A 130 -9.59 -2.44 0.68
C THR A 130 -8.70 -3.67 0.47
N GLU A 131 -7.54 -3.71 1.13
CA GLU A 131 -6.63 -4.86 1.14
C GLU A 131 -7.32 -6.09 1.74
N THR A 132 -7.90 -5.95 2.92
CA THR A 132 -8.58 -7.06 3.64
C THR A 132 -9.78 -7.60 2.87
N LEU A 133 -10.60 -6.74 2.26
CA LEU A 133 -11.74 -7.16 1.44
C LEU A 133 -11.30 -7.88 0.16
N SER A 134 -10.16 -7.47 -0.43
CA SER A 134 -9.61 -8.11 -1.62
C SER A 134 -9.12 -9.54 -1.32
N VAL A 135 -8.39 -9.73 -0.22
CA VAL A 135 -7.96 -11.08 0.21
C VAL A 135 -9.15 -11.95 0.61
N ALA A 136 -10.17 -11.37 1.26
CA ALA A 136 -11.39 -12.09 1.62
C ALA A 136 -12.23 -12.52 0.41
N ALA A 137 -12.23 -11.72 -0.67
CA ALA A 137 -12.83 -12.08 -1.95
C ALA A 137 -12.06 -13.23 -2.63
N LEU A 138 -10.72 -13.15 -2.66
CA LEU A 138 -9.86 -14.22 -3.19
C LEU A 138 -10.01 -15.53 -2.41
N ALA A 139 -10.21 -15.46 -1.08
CA ALA A 139 -10.45 -16.63 -0.24
C ALA A 139 -11.74 -17.40 -0.61
N LYS A 140 -12.72 -16.71 -1.21
CA LYS A 140 -13.94 -17.35 -1.77
C LYS A 140 -13.68 -18.07 -3.11
N GLY A 141 -12.44 -18.11 -3.59
CA GLY A 141 -12.07 -18.71 -4.87
C GLY A 141 -12.36 -17.83 -6.08
N ILE A 142 -12.63 -16.54 -5.88
CA ILE A 142 -12.78 -15.59 -7.00
C ILE A 142 -11.43 -15.49 -7.72
N PRO A 143 -11.37 -15.71 -9.05
CA PRO A 143 -10.13 -15.52 -9.81
C PRO A 143 -9.60 -14.09 -9.66
N ILE A 144 -8.27 -13.94 -9.58
CA ILE A 144 -7.62 -12.64 -9.33
C ILE A 144 -7.98 -11.56 -10.36
N ASP A 145 -8.23 -11.96 -11.61
CA ASP A 145 -8.64 -11.09 -12.72
C ASP A 145 -10.13 -10.70 -12.67
N LYS A 146 -10.90 -11.26 -11.73
CA LYS A 146 -12.35 -11.03 -11.54
C LYS A 146 -12.71 -10.48 -10.16
N VAL A 147 -11.71 -10.12 -9.35
CA VAL A 147 -11.93 -9.54 -8.01
C VAL A 147 -12.61 -8.17 -8.09
N TYR A 148 -12.36 -7.39 -9.14
CA TYR A 148 -12.87 -6.03 -9.27
C TYR A 148 -14.04 -5.91 -10.25
N PRO A 149 -15.09 -5.11 -9.93
CA PRO A 149 -15.29 -4.44 -8.64
C PRO A 149 -15.56 -5.46 -7.52
N VAL A 150 -15.00 -5.21 -6.33
CA VAL A 150 -15.14 -6.12 -5.19
C VAL A 150 -16.60 -6.16 -4.75
N ASP A 151 -17.17 -7.36 -4.67
CA ASP A 151 -18.43 -7.63 -3.97
C ASP A 151 -18.25 -7.38 -2.47
N ILE A 152 -18.50 -6.14 -2.04
CA ILE A 152 -18.23 -5.67 -0.68
C ILE A 152 -19.02 -6.48 0.36
N ASP A 153 -20.32 -6.70 0.14
CA ASP A 153 -21.17 -7.44 1.06
C ASP A 153 -20.69 -8.89 1.17
N GLY A 154 -20.40 -9.53 0.04
CA GLY A 154 -19.89 -10.89 0.03
C GLY A 154 -18.48 -11.02 0.60
N ALA A 155 -17.64 -10.00 0.52
CA ALA A 155 -16.31 -9.97 1.14
C ALA A 155 -16.41 -9.76 2.66
N LEU A 156 -17.28 -8.86 3.13
CA LEU A 156 -17.54 -8.65 4.56
C LEU A 156 -18.10 -9.92 5.22
N GLN A 157 -19.03 -10.61 4.57
CA GLN A 157 -19.51 -11.92 5.04
C GLN A 157 -18.38 -12.97 5.13
N SER A 158 -17.41 -12.92 4.22
CA SER A 158 -16.23 -13.80 4.26
C SER A 158 -15.31 -13.46 5.44
N VAL A 159 -15.13 -12.17 5.72
CA VAL A 159 -14.40 -11.67 6.89
C VAL A 159 -15.08 -12.11 8.18
N ASP A 160 -16.42 -11.99 8.28
CA ASP A 160 -17.17 -12.40 9.47
C ASP A 160 -17.03 -13.89 9.77
N LYS A 161 -16.94 -14.76 8.74
CA LYS A 161 -16.72 -16.20 8.91
C LYS A 161 -15.37 -16.53 9.52
N ILE A 162 -14.32 -15.80 9.18
CA ILE A 162 -12.97 -16.06 9.71
C ILE A 162 -12.68 -15.27 10.99
N ARG A 163 -13.49 -14.26 11.32
CA ARG A 163 -13.24 -13.31 12.41
C ARG A 163 -12.92 -13.98 13.75
N GLY A 164 -13.59 -15.08 14.09
CA GLY A 164 -13.34 -15.85 15.32
C GLY A 164 -11.97 -16.54 15.38
N HIS A 165 -11.25 -16.58 14.26
CA HIS A 165 -9.92 -17.15 14.10
C HIS A 165 -8.85 -16.09 13.79
N VAL A 166 -9.20 -14.80 13.79
CA VAL A 166 -8.27 -13.68 13.63
C VAL A 166 -7.94 -13.11 15.00
N ASP A 167 -6.76 -13.46 15.50
CA ASP A 167 -6.25 -13.07 16.81
C ASP A 167 -5.80 -11.61 16.85
N ALA A 168 -5.34 -11.07 15.72
CA ALA A 168 -4.85 -9.70 15.66
C ALA A 168 -5.27 -8.97 14.37
N TRP A 169 -5.72 -7.74 14.55
CA TRP A 169 -6.00 -6.78 13.48
C TRP A 169 -4.92 -5.72 13.50
N TRP A 170 -3.87 -5.89 12.70
CA TRP A 170 -2.73 -4.98 12.73
C TRP A 170 -3.06 -3.64 12.06
N THR A 171 -2.50 -2.56 12.58
CA THR A 171 -2.71 -1.19 12.07
C THR A 171 -1.43 -0.57 11.50
N SER A 172 -0.29 -1.26 11.64
CA SER A 172 0.97 -0.88 11.00
C SER A 172 1.78 -2.10 10.57
N GLY A 173 2.63 -1.91 9.54
CA GLY A 173 3.57 -2.96 9.11
C GLY A 173 4.60 -3.35 10.17
N ALA A 174 4.93 -2.46 11.12
CA ALA A 174 5.81 -2.79 12.24
C ALA A 174 5.13 -3.74 13.23
N GLN A 175 3.86 -3.45 13.58
CA GLN A 175 3.05 -4.34 14.41
C GLN A 175 2.88 -5.71 13.74
N ALA A 176 2.58 -5.74 12.44
CA ALA A 176 2.45 -7.00 11.70
C ALA A 176 3.72 -7.86 11.76
N MET A 177 4.91 -7.23 11.66
CA MET A 177 6.18 -7.96 11.84
C MET A 177 6.33 -8.51 13.25
N GLN A 178 6.03 -7.69 14.27
CA GLN A 178 6.17 -8.09 15.67
C GLN A 178 5.28 -9.28 16.01
N LEU A 179 4.00 -9.26 15.59
CA LEU A 179 3.05 -10.35 15.78
C LEU A 179 3.57 -11.70 15.25
N VAL A 180 4.19 -11.68 14.06
CA VAL A 180 4.78 -12.89 13.45
C VAL A 180 6.07 -13.29 14.15
N LYS A 181 6.94 -12.32 14.46
CA LYS A 181 8.27 -12.54 15.08
C LYS A 181 8.17 -13.11 16.48
N ASP A 182 7.25 -12.61 17.29
CA ASP A 182 7.01 -13.09 18.66
C ASP A 182 6.16 -14.36 18.68
N GLY A 183 5.67 -14.79 17.52
CA GLY A 183 4.83 -15.96 17.42
C GLY A 183 3.48 -15.77 18.09
N GLU A 184 2.96 -14.54 18.15
CA GLU A 184 1.58 -14.26 18.55
C GLU A 184 0.59 -14.74 17.50
N VAL A 185 1.02 -14.75 16.22
CA VAL A 185 0.28 -15.34 15.10
C VAL A 185 1.13 -16.33 14.31
N ASP A 186 0.47 -17.29 13.67
CA ASP A 186 1.12 -18.37 12.92
C ASP A 186 1.10 -18.08 11.41
N MET A 187 0.13 -17.29 10.95
CA MET A 187 0.04 -16.79 9.58
C MET A 187 -0.59 -15.39 9.54
N ALA A 188 -0.25 -14.59 8.53
CA ALA A 188 -0.79 -13.25 8.38
C ALA A 188 -0.93 -12.82 6.91
N SER A 189 -1.83 -11.87 6.65
CA SER A 189 -1.66 -10.96 5.52
C SER A 189 -0.67 -9.86 5.92
N ILE A 190 0.37 -9.63 5.13
CA ILE A 190 1.37 -8.60 5.42
C ILE A 190 1.94 -8.00 4.13
N TRP A 191 2.45 -6.77 4.17
CA TRP A 191 3.19 -6.20 3.05
C TRP A 191 4.49 -6.95 2.77
N ASN A 192 4.78 -7.25 1.51
CA ASN A 192 5.92 -8.07 1.07
C ASN A 192 7.29 -7.55 1.55
N GLY A 193 7.49 -6.24 1.68
CA GLY A 193 8.72 -5.68 2.22
C GLY A 193 8.98 -6.08 3.68
N ARG A 194 7.91 -6.23 4.47
CA ARG A 194 7.96 -6.69 5.87
C ARG A 194 8.26 -8.18 5.96
N ALA A 195 7.59 -8.97 5.12
CA ALA A 195 7.88 -10.41 5.00
C ALA A 195 9.34 -10.67 4.57
N GLY A 196 9.85 -9.91 3.60
CA GLY A 196 11.24 -9.97 3.16
C GLY A 196 12.23 -9.60 4.27
N THR A 197 11.89 -8.60 5.10
CA THR A 197 12.71 -8.20 6.26
C THR A 197 12.77 -9.31 7.31
N LEU A 198 11.62 -9.87 7.71
CA LEU A 198 11.58 -10.99 8.66
C LEU A 198 12.43 -12.18 8.19
N ARG A 199 12.31 -12.55 6.91
CA ARG A 199 13.14 -13.61 6.32
C ARG A 199 14.63 -13.27 6.36
N LYS A 200 15.00 -12.02 6.06
CA LYS A 200 16.40 -11.56 6.11
C LYS A 200 16.96 -11.57 7.54
N GLU A 201 16.13 -11.30 8.54
CA GLU A 201 16.48 -11.38 9.96
C GLU A 201 16.54 -12.82 10.49
N GLY A 202 16.25 -13.83 9.67
CA GLY A 202 16.31 -15.24 10.06
C GLY A 202 15.11 -15.73 10.85
N ALA A 203 13.99 -15.00 10.85
CA ALA A 203 12.74 -15.52 11.41
C ALA A 203 12.31 -16.79 10.65
N PRO A 204 11.73 -17.80 11.33
CA PRO A 204 11.30 -19.05 10.70
C PRO A 204 10.00 -18.81 9.92
N VAL A 205 10.08 -18.12 8.79
CA VAL A 205 8.93 -17.71 7.98
C VAL A 205 9.13 -18.01 6.51
N SER A 206 8.01 -18.25 5.84
CA SER A 206 7.90 -18.31 4.39
C SER A 206 6.70 -17.49 3.94
N PHE A 207 6.73 -16.98 2.71
CA PHE A 207 5.65 -16.16 2.18
C PHE A 207 5.45 -16.42 0.68
N SER A 208 4.22 -16.20 0.23
CA SER A 208 3.76 -16.47 -1.14
C SER A 208 3.35 -15.18 -1.83
N PHE A 209 3.78 -15.02 -3.09
CA PHE A 209 3.21 -14.01 -4.00
C PHE A 209 2.00 -14.55 -4.79
N ASP A 210 1.67 -15.84 -4.63
CA ASP A 210 0.46 -16.38 -5.24
C ASP A 210 -0.76 -15.65 -4.68
N GLN A 211 -1.62 -15.19 -5.59
CA GLN A 211 -2.75 -14.31 -5.29
C GLN A 211 -2.38 -13.02 -4.52
N GLY A 212 -1.13 -12.54 -4.59
CA GLY A 212 -0.72 -11.29 -3.96
C GLY A 212 -1.55 -10.09 -4.44
N VAL A 213 -2.08 -9.30 -3.51
CA VAL A 213 -2.87 -8.10 -3.84
C VAL A 213 -1.92 -6.95 -4.04
N LEU A 214 -1.70 -6.58 -5.30
CA LEU A 214 -0.87 -5.44 -5.66
C LEU A 214 -1.61 -4.13 -5.38
N THR A 215 -0.97 -3.29 -4.59
CA THR A 215 -1.34 -1.91 -4.31
C THR A 215 -0.19 -1.01 -4.77
N ALA A 216 -0.50 0.26 -4.97
CA ALA A 216 0.49 1.25 -5.32
C ALA A 216 0.21 2.54 -4.57
N ASP A 217 1.29 3.23 -4.22
CA ASP A 217 1.21 4.62 -3.79
C ASP A 217 1.43 5.52 -5.01
N CYS A 218 0.80 6.68 -4.97
CA CYS A 218 0.85 7.69 -6.01
C CYS A 218 1.28 9.01 -5.41
N MET A 219 1.88 9.86 -6.24
CA MET A 219 2.13 11.25 -5.90
C MET A 219 1.25 12.17 -6.75
N VAL A 220 0.78 13.23 -6.09
CA VAL A 220 -0.07 14.27 -6.68
C VAL A 220 0.50 15.65 -6.36
N ILE A 221 0.12 16.64 -7.15
CA ILE A 221 0.29 18.06 -6.82
C ILE A 221 -1.10 18.59 -6.45
N PRO A 222 -1.38 18.98 -5.19
CA PRO A 222 -2.68 19.51 -4.82
C PRO A 222 -3.04 20.78 -5.62
N LYS A 223 -4.29 20.87 -6.06
CA LYS A 223 -4.80 22.02 -6.82
C LYS A 223 -4.72 23.29 -5.99
N GLY A 224 -4.06 24.32 -6.51
CA GLY A 224 -3.78 25.55 -5.77
C GLY A 224 -2.48 25.53 -4.95
N SER A 225 -1.60 24.53 -5.14
CA SER A 225 -0.21 24.60 -4.69
C SER A 225 0.45 25.90 -5.17
N LYS A 226 1.14 26.59 -4.26
CA LYS A 226 1.84 27.85 -4.55
C LYS A 226 3.16 27.64 -5.28
N ASN A 227 3.71 26.42 -5.24
CA ASN A 227 4.99 26.07 -5.84
C ASN A 227 4.82 25.06 -6.99
N LYS A 228 3.68 25.05 -7.69
CA LYS A 228 3.33 24.06 -8.73
C LYS A 228 4.47 23.72 -9.69
N ASP A 229 5.13 24.71 -10.29
CA ASP A 229 6.19 24.46 -11.27
C ASP A 229 7.43 23.81 -10.65
N LEU A 230 7.75 24.17 -9.41
CA LEU A 230 8.84 23.56 -8.66
C LEU A 230 8.47 22.15 -8.20
N ALA A 231 7.22 21.95 -7.78
CA ALA A 231 6.67 20.65 -7.43
C ALA A 231 6.71 19.69 -8.62
N MET A 232 6.38 20.17 -9.83
CA MET A 232 6.48 19.37 -11.06
C MET A 232 7.91 18.89 -11.32
N LYS A 233 8.91 19.77 -11.14
CA LYS A 233 10.33 19.42 -11.29
C LYS A 233 10.80 18.45 -10.22
N ALA A 234 10.38 18.65 -8.97
CA ALA A 234 10.73 17.74 -7.87
C ALA A 234 10.09 16.36 -8.07
N LEU A 235 8.81 16.30 -8.47
CA LEU A 235 8.13 15.05 -8.80
C LEU A 235 8.82 14.30 -9.95
N ALA A 236 9.23 15.01 -11.00
CA ALA A 236 10.00 14.41 -12.09
C ALA A 236 11.33 13.77 -11.63
N LYS A 237 11.95 14.31 -10.56
CA LYS A 237 13.14 13.73 -9.92
C LYS A 237 12.83 12.56 -9.02
N PHE A 238 11.69 12.57 -8.33
CA PHE A 238 11.27 11.45 -7.50
C PHE A 238 11.03 10.18 -8.32
N VAL A 239 10.54 10.32 -9.55
CA VAL A 239 10.21 9.19 -10.42
C VAL A 239 11.25 8.91 -11.51
N SER A 240 12.39 9.62 -11.49
CA SER A 240 13.47 9.34 -12.43
C SER A 240 14.19 8.03 -12.09
N PRO A 241 14.65 7.24 -13.09
CA PRO A 241 15.40 6.00 -12.88
C PRO A 241 16.70 6.14 -12.08
#